data_AF-A0A1F5GH48-F1
#
_entry.id   AF-A0A1F5GH48-F1
#
_cell.length_a   1.000
_cell.length_b   1.000
_cell.length_c   1.000
_cell.angle_alpha   90.00
_cell.angle_beta   90.00
_cell.angle_gamma   90.00
#
_symmetry.space_group_name_H-M   'P 1'
#
loop_
_entity.id
_entity.type
_entity.pdbx_description
1 polymer ?
#
loop_
_entity_poly.entity_id
_entity_poly.type
_entity_poly.pdbx_seq_one_letter_code
_entity_poly.pdbx_strand_id
1 'polypeptide(L)'
;MTTEIVRNRFRGDACEISDVFEKRELALLKCLTHGMTNEQAGKQVLNLSMSPVQVIRERIILKFRPPNEKRFTRAVNEACLAHAIAYAVDNKLLSADHLPKIPADLFSDFEINICEQFSSGINVFELVRTREMSPEEMKNIFKSMRQKANVATNLMLAAAWARDRQEIMRERHAYELSALI
;
A
#
# COMPACT_ATOMS: atom_id res chain seq x y z
N MET A 1 -2.15 -25.46 13.95
CA MET A 1 -1.98 -24.15 13.29
C MET A 1 -1.77 -24.44 11.82
N THR A 2 -2.74 -24.11 10.98
CA THR A 2 -2.66 -24.32 9.52
C THR A 2 -1.91 -23.15 8.91
N THR A 3 -0.66 -23.36 8.52
CA THR A 3 0.15 -22.36 7.82
C THR A 3 -0.44 -22.13 6.44
N GLU A 4 -0.95 -20.93 6.18
CA GLU A 4 -1.42 -20.56 4.83
C GLU A 4 -0.20 -20.47 3.91
N ILE A 5 -0.12 -21.40 2.96
CA ILE A 5 0.90 -21.46 1.92
C ILE A 5 0.39 -20.60 0.75
N VAL A 6 1.13 -19.55 0.41
CA VAL A 6 0.86 -18.74 -0.78
C VAL A 6 1.89 -19.09 -1.85
N ARG A 7 1.41 -19.37 -3.07
CA ARG A 7 2.31 -19.56 -4.22
C ARG A 7 3.01 -18.25 -4.52
N ASN A 8 4.33 -18.23 -4.33
CA ASN A 8 5.16 -17.10 -4.66
C ASN A 8 5.19 -16.95 -6.19
N ARG A 9 4.51 -15.92 -6.73
CA ARG A 9 4.40 -15.67 -8.18
C ARG A 9 5.75 -15.49 -8.88
N PHE A 10 6.85 -15.33 -8.14
CA PHE A 10 8.19 -15.11 -8.69
C PHE A 10 9.10 -16.35 -8.72
N ARG A 11 8.83 -17.38 -7.90
CA ARG A 11 9.68 -18.59 -7.83
C ARG A 11 8.97 -19.88 -8.20
N GLY A 12 7.63 -19.90 -8.26
CA GLY A 12 6.89 -21.15 -8.52
C GLY A 12 6.81 -22.09 -7.31
N ASP A 13 7.62 -21.85 -6.27
CA ASP A 13 7.61 -22.64 -5.03
C ASP A 13 6.58 -22.12 -4.02
N ALA A 14 6.02 -23.06 -3.26
CA ALA A 14 5.23 -22.80 -2.06
C ALA A 14 6.12 -22.07 -1.03
N CYS A 15 5.73 -20.86 -0.65
CA CYS A 15 6.44 -20.08 0.36
C CYS A 15 5.45 -19.81 1.50
N GLU A 16 5.91 -19.87 2.75
CA GLU A 16 5.07 -19.37 3.85
C GLU A 16 4.87 -17.86 3.66
N ILE A 17 3.70 -17.33 4.00
CA ILE A 17 3.43 -15.88 3.93
C ILE A 17 4.51 -15.07 4.69
N SER A 18 5.07 -15.65 5.76
CA SER A 18 6.19 -15.12 6.55
C SER A 18 7.50 -14.94 5.78
N ASP A 19 7.69 -15.62 4.65
CA ASP A 19 8.94 -15.57 3.87
C ASP A 19 8.92 -14.52 2.75
N VAL A 20 7.78 -13.85 2.53
CA VAL A 20 7.66 -12.80 1.52
C VAL A 20 8.56 -11.60 1.86
N PHE A 21 8.70 -11.30 3.15
CA PHE A 21 9.53 -10.19 3.64
C PHE A 21 10.64 -10.65 4.59
N GLU A 22 11.83 -10.09 4.39
CA GLU A 22 12.88 -10.14 5.41
C GLU A 22 12.53 -9.20 6.57
N LYS A 23 13.04 -9.49 7.78
CA LYS A 23 12.82 -8.64 8.97
C LYS A 23 13.13 -7.16 8.73
N ARG A 24 14.19 -6.88 7.96
CA ARG A 24 14.61 -5.51 7.61
C ARG A 24 13.65 -4.82 6.63
N GLU A 25 13.01 -5.58 5.76
CA GLU A 25 12.00 -5.06 4.84
C GLU A 25 10.73 -4.67 5.61
N LEU A 26 10.25 -5.54 6.51
CA LEU A 26 9.12 -5.21 7.40
C LEU A 26 9.43 -3.99 8.28
N ALA A 27 10.64 -3.91 8.83
CA ALA A 27 11.07 -2.75 9.60
C ALA A 27 11.07 -1.46 8.78
N LEU A 28 11.54 -1.51 7.52
CA LEU A 28 11.46 -0.36 6.61
C LEU A 28 10.00 0.02 6.30
N LEU A 29 9.15 -0.95 5.97
CA LEU A 29 7.72 -0.70 5.72
C LEU A 29 7.04 -0.06 6.93
N LYS A 30 7.35 -0.52 8.15
CA LYS A 30 6.87 0.11 9.39
C LYS A 30 7.29 1.57 9.51
N CYS A 31 8.55 1.91 9.21
CA CYS A 31 8.98 3.30 9.21
C CYS A 31 8.18 4.16 8.21
N LEU A 32 7.91 3.61 7.02
CA LEU A 32 7.14 4.31 5.98
C LEU A 32 5.68 4.55 6.40
N THR A 33 5.06 3.61 7.13
CA THR A 33 3.71 3.83 7.69
C THR A 33 3.68 4.82 8.85
N HIS A 34 4.84 5.21 9.40
CA HIS A 34 4.96 6.31 10.37
C HIS A 34 5.32 7.64 9.69
N GLY A 35 5.37 7.68 8.35
CA GLY A 35 5.73 8.88 7.61
C GLY A 35 7.22 9.24 7.68
N MET A 36 8.07 8.32 8.14
CA MET A 36 9.52 8.56 8.25
C MET A 36 10.17 8.63 6.86
N THR A 37 11.16 9.51 6.71
CA THR A 37 12.05 9.53 5.55
C THR A 37 13.01 8.33 5.58
N ASN A 38 13.65 8.02 4.44
CA ASN A 38 14.68 6.97 4.40
C ASN A 38 15.80 7.21 5.41
N GLU A 39 16.19 8.47 5.60
CA GLU A 39 17.24 8.84 6.54
C GLU A 39 16.83 8.59 8.00
N GLN A 40 15.60 8.98 8.36
CA GLN A 40 15.04 8.71 9.68
C GLN A 40 14.91 7.20 9.94
N ALA A 41 14.38 6.45 8.98
CA ALA A 41 14.25 4.99 9.06
C ALA A 41 15.61 4.29 9.26
N GLY A 42 16.63 4.73 8.50
CA GLY A 42 18.00 4.22 8.62
C GLY A 42 18.61 4.45 10.00
N LYS A 43 18.51 5.67 10.52
CA LYS A 43 19.09 6.05 11.81
C LYS A 43 18.39 5.40 13.02
N GLN A 44 17.05 5.35 13.03
CA GLN A 44 16.30 4.99 14.24
C GLN A 44 16.03 3.49 14.38
N VAL A 45 15.69 2.81 13.29
CA VAL A 45 15.12 1.46 13.37
C VAL A 45 16.04 0.41 12.77
N LEU A 46 16.83 0.79 11.77
CA LEU A 46 17.65 -0.14 11.02
C LEU A 46 19.14 -0.09 11.42
N ASN A 47 19.59 1.00 12.06
CA ASN A 47 21.01 1.31 12.30
C ASN A 47 21.85 1.20 11.02
N LEU A 48 21.31 1.78 9.93
CA LEU A 48 21.88 1.72 8.60
C LEU A 48 22.12 3.13 8.06
N SER A 49 23.14 3.26 7.20
CA SER A 49 23.30 4.46 6.35
C SER A 49 22.23 4.50 5.25
N MET A 50 22.15 5.62 4.52
CA MET A 50 21.13 5.80 3.48
C MET A 50 21.22 4.77 2.34
N SER A 51 22.44 4.39 1.93
CA SER A 51 22.65 3.45 0.81
C SER A 51 22.04 2.06 1.09
N PRO A 52 22.28 1.41 2.25
CA PRO A 52 21.60 0.17 2.60
C PRO A 52 20.07 0.27 2.66
N VAL A 53 19.51 1.41 3.09
CA VAL A 53 18.05 1.62 3.08
C VAL A 53 17.50 1.64 1.65
N GLN A 54 18.22 2.26 0.72
CA GLN A 54 17.86 2.23 -0.71
C GLN A 54 17.88 0.80 -1.26
N VAL A 55 18.90 0.00 -0.92
CA VAL A 55 18.99 -1.41 -1.34
C VAL A 55 17.80 -2.24 -0.82
N ILE A 56 17.42 -2.07 0.45
CA ILE A 56 16.25 -2.77 1.00
C ILE A 56 14.98 -2.34 0.26
N ARG A 57 14.83 -1.04 0.00
CA ARG A 57 13.68 -0.49 -0.74
C ARG A 57 13.58 -1.06 -2.15
N GLU A 58 14.70 -1.15 -2.87
CA GLU A 58 14.76 -1.72 -4.22
C GLU A 58 14.40 -3.21 -4.23
N ARG A 59 14.83 -3.98 -3.23
CA ARG A 59 14.40 -5.39 -3.10
C ARG A 59 12.89 -5.51 -2.94
N ILE A 60 12.28 -4.69 -2.08
CA ILE A 60 10.81 -4.67 -1.93
C ILE A 60 10.14 -4.31 -3.25
N ILE A 61 10.64 -3.28 -3.94
CA ILE A 61 10.09 -2.88 -5.25
C ILE A 61 10.17 -4.04 -6.23
N LEU A 62 11.31 -4.72 -6.35
CA LEU A 62 11.48 -5.87 -7.24
C LEU A 62 10.51 -7.02 -6.93
N LYS A 63 10.17 -7.25 -5.65
CA LYS A 63 9.21 -8.29 -5.23
C LYS A 63 7.76 -7.95 -5.56
N PHE A 64 7.38 -6.67 -5.55
CA PHE A 64 5.98 -6.25 -5.73
C PHE A 64 5.70 -5.61 -7.09
N ARG A 65 6.74 -5.45 -7.93
CA ARG A 65 6.62 -4.88 -9.27
C ARG A 65 5.89 -5.85 -10.20
N PRO A 66 4.89 -5.36 -10.96
CA PRO A 66 4.24 -6.17 -11.99
C PRO A 66 5.24 -6.68 -13.04
N PRO A 67 5.09 -7.93 -13.55
CA PRO A 67 6.04 -8.50 -14.52
C PRO A 67 6.25 -7.67 -15.79
N ASN A 68 5.21 -6.92 -16.20
CA ASN A 68 5.23 -6.11 -17.42
C ASN A 68 5.81 -4.70 -17.18
N GLU A 69 6.03 -4.31 -15.93
CA GLU A 69 6.58 -2.98 -15.60
C GLU A 69 8.10 -3.06 -15.48
N LYS A 70 8.79 -2.41 -16.42
CA LYS A 70 10.27 -2.37 -16.47
C LYS A 70 10.84 -1.07 -15.92
N ARG A 71 10.02 -0.04 -15.72
CA ARG A 71 10.45 1.30 -15.31
C ARG A 71 10.73 1.34 -13.80
N PHE A 72 11.66 2.20 -13.40
CA PHE A 72 11.97 2.53 -12.00
C PHE A 72 11.71 4.02 -11.72
N THR A 73 10.54 4.50 -12.14
CA THR A 73 10.15 5.88 -11.84
C THR A 73 9.67 6.00 -10.40
N ARG A 74 9.67 7.23 -9.87
CA ARG A 74 9.14 7.51 -8.54
C ARG A 74 7.71 6.98 -8.36
N ALA A 75 6.85 7.15 -9.36
CA ALA A 75 5.46 6.71 -9.33
C ALA A 75 5.33 5.18 -9.26
N VAL A 76 6.12 4.45 -10.05
CA VAL A 76 6.13 2.98 -10.03
C VAL A 76 6.63 2.49 -8.67
N ASN A 77 7.74 3.05 -8.19
CA ASN A 77 8.33 2.68 -6.90
C ASN A 77 7.35 2.93 -5.74
N GLU A 78 6.62 4.05 -5.77
CA GLU A 78 5.61 4.37 -4.76
C GLU A 78 4.44 3.38 -4.77
N ALA A 79 3.93 3.00 -5.94
CA ALA A 79 2.86 2.01 -6.06
C ALA A 79 3.30 0.61 -5.62
N CYS A 80 4.53 0.19 -5.96
CA CYS A 80 5.08 -1.09 -5.49
C CYS A 80 5.20 -1.12 -3.96
N LEU A 81 5.59 -0.01 -3.33
CA LEU A 81 5.66 0.10 -1.87
C LEU A 81 4.27 0.13 -1.22
N ALA A 82 3.30 0.82 -1.84
CA ALA A 82 1.92 0.81 -1.39
C ALA A 82 1.35 -0.61 -1.42
N HIS A 83 1.61 -1.37 -2.49
CA HIS A 83 1.23 -2.77 -2.61
C HIS A 83 1.90 -3.65 -1.55
N ALA A 84 3.21 -3.47 -1.32
CA ALA A 84 3.92 -4.19 -0.28
C ALA A 84 3.36 -3.91 1.12
N ILE A 85 3.03 -2.66 1.42
CA ILE A 85 2.42 -2.25 2.69
C ILE A 85 1.04 -2.87 2.84
N ALA A 86 0.18 -2.76 1.83
CA ALA A 86 -1.17 -3.32 1.88
C ALA A 86 -1.11 -4.84 2.11
N TYR A 87 -0.28 -5.54 1.34
CA TYR A 87 -0.05 -6.98 1.52
C TYR A 87 0.43 -7.31 2.94
N ALA A 88 1.39 -6.57 3.48
CA ALA A 88 1.88 -6.81 4.85
C ALA A 88 0.79 -6.58 5.91
N VAL A 89 -0.07 -5.58 5.74
CA VAL A 89 -1.18 -5.29 6.66
C VAL A 89 -2.27 -6.35 6.56
N ASP A 90 -2.69 -6.71 5.35
CA ASP A 90 -3.71 -7.75 5.11
C ASP A 90 -3.33 -9.09 5.73
N ASN A 91 -2.05 -9.43 5.66
CA ASN A 91 -1.48 -10.66 6.19
C ASN A 91 -1.02 -10.54 7.65
N LYS A 92 -1.35 -9.45 8.34
CA LYS A 92 -1.03 -9.21 9.76
C LYS A 92 0.47 -9.24 10.09
N LEU A 93 1.32 -9.00 9.09
CA LEU A 93 2.78 -8.86 9.24
C LEU A 93 3.17 -7.45 9.70
N LEU A 94 2.29 -6.47 9.45
CA LEU A 94 2.47 -5.07 9.81
C LEU A 94 1.19 -4.53 10.45
N SER A 95 1.28 -3.98 11.66
CA SER A 95 0.17 -3.22 12.26
C SER A 95 0.13 -1.80 11.69
N ALA A 96 -1.09 -1.31 11.49
CA ALA A 96 -1.40 0.06 11.08
C ALA A 96 -2.32 0.76 12.10
N ASP A 97 -2.41 0.24 13.34
CA ASP A 97 -3.37 0.71 14.35
C ASP A 97 -3.05 2.13 14.87
N HIS A 98 -1.81 2.59 14.68
CA HIS A 98 -1.40 3.95 15.00
C HIS A 98 -1.94 4.99 14.01
N LEU A 99 -2.49 4.58 12.86
CA LEU A 99 -3.06 5.49 11.86
C LEU A 99 -4.53 5.79 12.16
N PRO A 100 -5.06 6.96 11.74
CA PRO A 100 -6.48 7.27 11.87
C PRO A 100 -7.38 6.22 11.19
N LYS A 101 -8.56 5.96 11.76
CA LYS A 101 -9.60 5.10 11.13
C LYS A 101 -10.19 5.79 9.90
N ILE A 102 -10.43 5.03 8.84
CA ILE A 102 -11.14 5.47 7.63
C ILE A 102 -12.61 5.01 7.78
N PRO A 103 -13.56 5.94 7.99
CA PRO A 103 -15.00 5.64 7.95
C PRO A 103 -15.45 5.17 6.56
N ALA A 104 -16.49 4.34 6.49
CA ALA A 104 -16.99 3.78 5.22
C ALA A 104 -17.56 4.82 4.24
N ASP A 105 -18.02 5.96 4.77
CA ASP A 105 -18.57 7.10 4.04
C ASP A 105 -17.53 8.18 3.70
N LEU A 106 -16.29 8.05 4.20
CA LEU A 106 -15.24 9.07 4.01
C LEU A 106 -14.85 9.25 2.53
N PHE A 107 -14.86 8.17 1.77
CA PHE A 107 -14.48 8.14 0.37
C PHE A 107 -15.67 7.85 -0.54
N SER A 108 -15.71 8.53 -1.68
CA SER A 108 -16.60 8.18 -2.79
C SER A 108 -16.19 6.85 -3.42
N ASP A 109 -17.10 6.21 -4.19
CA ASP A 109 -16.78 4.96 -4.91
C ASP A 109 -15.55 5.13 -5.84
N PHE A 110 -15.44 6.31 -6.45
CA PHE A 110 -14.31 6.66 -7.29
C PHE A 110 -12.98 6.69 -6.53
N GLU A 111 -12.96 7.26 -5.32
CA GLU A 111 -11.78 7.32 -4.44
C GLU A 111 -11.44 5.94 -3.87
N ILE A 112 -12.45 5.14 -3.52
CA ILE A 112 -12.27 3.74 -3.11
C ILE A 112 -11.57 2.95 -4.22
N ASN A 113 -12.06 3.07 -5.45
CA ASN A 113 -11.45 2.38 -6.58
C ASN A 113 -9.99 2.82 -6.82
N ILE A 114 -9.62 4.08 -6.52
CA ILE A 114 -8.20 4.51 -6.54
C ILE A 114 -7.42 3.76 -5.47
N CYS A 115 -7.93 3.73 -4.23
CA CYS A 115 -7.26 3.08 -3.13
C CYS A 115 -7.02 1.59 -3.40
N GLU A 116 -8.01 0.89 -3.97
CA GLU A 116 -7.87 -0.51 -4.39
C GLU A 116 -6.77 -0.71 -5.44
N GLN A 117 -6.82 0.05 -6.54
CA GLN A 117 -5.87 -0.09 -7.63
C GLN A 117 -4.44 0.28 -7.18
N PHE A 118 -4.29 1.39 -6.46
CA PHE A 118 -3.00 1.85 -5.96
C PHE A 118 -2.39 0.86 -4.96
N SER A 119 -3.21 0.33 -4.04
CA SER A 119 -2.79 -0.71 -3.08
C SER A 119 -2.55 -2.08 -3.73
N SER A 120 -2.90 -2.24 -5.01
CA SER A 120 -2.59 -3.43 -5.81
C SER A 120 -1.37 -3.21 -6.73
N GLY A 121 -0.71 -2.06 -6.65
CA GLY A 121 0.51 -1.74 -7.39
C GLY A 121 0.30 -0.98 -8.71
N ILE A 122 -0.94 -0.54 -9.01
CA ILE A 122 -1.20 0.32 -10.18
C ILE A 122 -0.65 1.72 -9.89
N ASN A 123 0.24 2.19 -10.76
CA ASN A 123 0.91 3.47 -10.56
C ASN A 123 0.09 4.66 -11.08
N VAL A 124 0.44 5.87 -10.62
CA VAL A 124 -0.31 7.09 -10.95
C VAL A 124 -0.46 7.34 -12.46
N PHE A 125 0.53 6.96 -13.29
CA PHE A 125 0.44 7.16 -14.73
C PHE A 125 -0.59 6.22 -15.37
N GLU A 126 -0.74 5.02 -14.84
CA GLU A 126 -1.77 4.08 -15.30
C GLU A 126 -3.16 4.51 -14.84
N LEU A 127 -3.29 5.06 -13.63
CA LEU A 127 -4.55 5.64 -13.14
C LEU A 127 -5.00 6.84 -13.99
N VAL A 128 -4.06 7.72 -14.34
CA VAL A 128 -4.28 8.87 -15.22
C VAL A 128 -4.76 8.40 -16.60
N ARG A 129 -4.07 7.42 -17.18
CA ARG A 129 -4.41 6.88 -18.51
C ARG A 129 -5.77 6.20 -18.55
N THR A 130 -6.07 5.34 -17.56
CA THR A 130 -7.30 4.54 -17.54
C THR A 130 -8.54 5.36 -17.27
N ARG A 131 -8.39 6.54 -16.69
CA ARG A 131 -9.49 7.44 -16.31
C ARG A 131 -9.56 8.69 -17.17
N GLU A 132 -8.71 8.81 -18.18
CA GLU A 132 -8.65 9.95 -19.10
C GLU A 132 -8.50 11.30 -18.35
N MET A 133 -7.71 11.30 -17.29
CA MET A 133 -7.47 12.48 -16.45
C MET A 133 -6.06 13.03 -16.69
N SER A 134 -5.81 14.26 -16.26
CA SER A 134 -4.46 14.81 -16.20
C SER A 134 -3.70 14.33 -14.95
N PRO A 135 -2.36 14.30 -14.99
CA PRO A 135 -1.54 13.98 -13.81
C PRO A 135 -1.78 14.91 -12.61
N GLU A 136 -2.07 16.20 -12.84
CA GLU A 136 -2.31 17.15 -11.76
C GLU A 136 -3.66 16.89 -11.07
N GLU A 137 -4.70 16.52 -11.82
CA GLU A 137 -5.98 16.12 -11.24
C GLU A 137 -5.82 14.88 -10.35
N MET A 138 -5.14 13.84 -10.83
CA MET A 138 -4.90 12.63 -10.03
C MET A 138 -4.10 12.93 -8.76
N LYS A 139 -3.10 13.80 -8.85
CA LYS A 139 -2.32 14.28 -7.69
C LYS A 139 -3.19 15.05 -6.69
N ASN A 140 -4.12 15.88 -7.17
CA ASN A 140 -5.07 16.59 -6.31
C ASN A 140 -6.05 15.63 -5.64
N ILE A 141 -6.47 14.56 -6.31
CA ILE A 141 -7.30 13.51 -5.72
C ILE A 141 -6.54 12.80 -4.59
N PHE A 142 -5.30 12.35 -4.81
CA PHE A 142 -4.48 11.78 -3.74
C PHE A 142 -4.25 12.75 -2.57
N LYS A 143 -4.07 14.04 -2.86
CA LYS A 143 -3.97 15.07 -1.81
C LYS A 143 -5.27 15.18 -1.00
N SER A 144 -6.42 15.23 -1.67
CA SER A 144 -7.75 15.26 -1.04
C SER A 144 -7.97 14.04 -0.15
N MET A 145 -7.73 12.83 -0.67
CA MET A 145 -7.89 11.59 0.10
C MET A 145 -7.00 11.54 1.34
N ARG A 146 -5.75 11.99 1.23
CA ARG A 146 -4.83 12.11 2.38
C ARG A 146 -5.33 13.10 3.43
N GLN A 147 -5.88 14.23 3.01
CA GLN A 147 -6.46 15.22 3.92
C GLN A 147 -7.68 14.66 4.64
N LYS A 148 -8.59 14.01 3.91
CA LYS A 148 -9.77 13.33 4.47
C LYS A 148 -9.40 12.26 5.50
N ALA A 149 -8.43 11.40 5.17
CA ALA A 149 -7.96 10.34 6.06
C ALA A 149 -6.97 10.83 7.14
N ASN A 150 -6.65 12.13 7.17
CA ASN A 150 -5.69 12.74 8.10
C ASN A 150 -4.31 12.03 8.12
N VAL A 151 -3.74 11.76 6.95
CA VAL A 151 -2.44 11.09 6.79
C VAL A 151 -1.48 11.91 5.92
N ALA A 152 -0.18 11.82 6.21
CA ALA A 152 0.83 12.66 5.55
C ALA A 152 1.29 12.14 4.19
N THR A 153 1.23 10.83 3.92
CA THR A 153 1.79 10.24 2.68
C THR A 153 0.83 9.23 2.05
N ASN A 154 0.98 8.95 0.75
CA ASN A 154 0.14 7.95 0.07
C ASN A 154 0.41 6.53 0.60
N LEU A 155 1.61 6.28 1.15
CA LEU A 155 1.95 5.01 1.78
C LEU A 155 1.21 4.81 3.10
N MET A 156 1.05 5.88 3.90
CA MET A 156 0.20 5.86 5.09
C MET A 156 -1.27 5.67 4.72
N LEU A 157 -1.72 6.32 3.64
CA LEU A 157 -3.08 6.12 3.11
C LEU A 157 -3.31 4.65 2.71
N ALA A 158 -2.36 4.02 2.00
CA ALA A 158 -2.45 2.61 1.63
C ALA A 158 -2.49 1.68 2.85
N ALA A 159 -1.72 1.98 3.91
CA ALA A 159 -1.74 1.22 5.16
C ALA A 159 -3.08 1.32 5.89
N ALA A 160 -3.60 2.54 6.05
CA ALA A 160 -4.89 2.77 6.69
C ALA A 160 -6.03 2.13 5.89
N TRP A 161 -6.01 2.27 4.57
CA TRP A 161 -6.95 1.60 3.66
C TRP A 161 -6.91 0.08 3.81
N ALA A 162 -5.73 -0.54 3.76
CA ALA A 162 -5.60 -1.99 3.89
C ALA A 162 -6.14 -2.52 5.21
N ARG A 163 -5.96 -1.78 6.31
CA ARG A 163 -6.51 -2.14 7.63
C ARG A 163 -8.05 -2.14 7.62
N ASP A 164 -8.66 -1.09 7.05
CA ASP A 164 -10.10 -0.84 7.20
C ASP A 164 -10.97 -1.39 6.05
N ARG A 165 -10.40 -1.65 4.86
CA ARG A 165 -11.15 -1.93 3.63
C ARG A 165 -12.17 -3.07 3.75
N GLN A 166 -11.86 -4.13 4.52
CA GLN A 166 -12.80 -5.24 4.69
C GLN A 166 -14.06 -4.83 5.48
N GLU A 167 -13.93 -3.92 6.44
CA GLU A 167 -15.07 -3.36 7.19
C GLU A 167 -15.85 -2.40 6.29
N ILE A 168 -15.16 -1.48 5.61
CA ILE A 168 -15.76 -0.52 4.68
C ILE A 168 -16.60 -1.20 3.60
N MET A 169 -16.05 -2.21 2.93
CA MET A 169 -16.76 -2.93 1.87
C MET A 169 -17.97 -3.70 2.39
N ARG A 170 -17.90 -4.23 3.61
CA ARG A 170 -19.04 -4.91 4.25
C ARG A 170 -20.17 -3.94 4.57
N GLU A 171 -19.85 -2.79 5.14
CA GLU A 171 -20.85 -1.76 5.47
C GLU A 171 -21.54 -1.25 4.21
N ARG A 172 -20.79 -0.91 3.16
CA ARG A 172 -21.36 -0.42 1.89
C ARG A 172 -22.27 -1.44 1.22
N HIS A 173 -21.86 -2.70 1.17
CA HIS A 173 -22.70 -3.78 0.62
C HIS A 173 -24.00 -3.97 1.44
N ALA A 174 -23.94 -3.81 2.77
CA ALA A 174 -25.14 -3.86 3.60
C ALA A 174 -26.12 -2.71 3.30
N TYR A 175 -25.59 -1.49 3.08
CA TYR A 175 -26.41 -0.35 2.64
C TYR A 175 -27.07 -0.58 1.28
N GLU A 176 -26.33 -1.07 0.29
CA GLU A 176 -26.86 -1.36 -1.05
C GLU A 176 -28.00 -2.38 -1.00
N LEU A 177 -27.84 -3.46 -0.23
CA LEU A 177 -28.91 -4.45 -0.03
C LEU A 177 -30.14 -3.86 0.67
N SER A 178 -29.94 -2.99 1.67
CA SER A 178 -31.04 -2.35 2.37
C SER A 178 -31.83 -1.35 1.52
N ALA A 179 -31.19 -0.76 0.49
CA ALA A 179 -31.83 0.16 -0.44
C ALA A 179 -32.68 -0.55 -1.52
N LEU A 180 -32.59 -1.87 -1.62
CA LEU A 180 -33.33 -2.71 -2.57
C LEU A 180 -34.62 -3.32 -1.99
N ILE A 181 -34.90 -3.08 -0.70
CA ILE A 181 -36.06 -3.59 0.05
C ILE A 181 -37.01 -2.41 0.33
#